data_AF-A0A830ZBC3-F1
#
_entry.id   AF-A0A830ZBC3-F1
#
_cell.length_a   1.000
_cell.length_b   1.000
_cell.length_c   1.000
_cell.angle_alpha   90.00
_cell.angle_beta   90.00
_cell.angle_gamma   90.00
#
_symmetry.space_group_name_H-M   'P 1'
#
loop_
_entity.id
_entity.type
_entity.pdbx_description
1 polymer ?
#
loop_
_entity_poly.entity_id
_entity_poly.type
_entity_poly.pdbx_seq_one_letter_code
_entity_poly.pdbx_strand_id
1 'polypeptide(L)'
;MIRRIFWPTGKACLARKPYFLTFMLLHIVFLIAMVSVAKLPILPLLCLLVYTWVKININAQRCRDSGLKGRYVVILSILVYLISPVVSAAGFVLDDEYLLLGAQLYIWFDGLVFFMFMFAPTEVKTAN
;
A
#
# COMPACT_ATOMS: atom_id res chain seq x y z
N MET A 1 -16.09 11.43 3.70
CA MET A 1 -14.79 11.06 3.09
C MET A 1 -14.34 9.65 3.48
N ILE A 2 -14.30 9.34 4.79
CA ILE A 2 -13.90 8.05 5.38
C ILE A 2 -14.56 6.82 4.70
N ARG A 3 -15.88 6.83 4.51
CA ARG A 3 -16.63 5.70 3.90
C ARG A 3 -16.18 5.34 2.47
N ARG A 4 -15.60 6.28 1.71
CA ARG A 4 -15.07 6.04 0.34
C ARG A 4 -13.62 5.53 0.35
N ILE A 5 -12.90 5.69 1.46
CA ILE A 5 -11.53 5.18 1.62
C ILE A 5 -11.59 3.68 1.92
N PHE A 6 -12.54 3.28 2.78
CA PHE A 6 -12.76 1.88 3.17
C PHE A 6 -13.69 1.11 2.23
N TRP A 7 -14.22 1.73 1.18
CA TRP A 7 -15.01 1.05 0.17
C TRP A 7 -14.34 1.19 -1.19
N PRO A 8 -13.77 0.12 -1.77
CA PRO A 8 -13.11 0.17 -3.06
C PRO A 8 -14.14 0.57 -4.11
N THR A 9 -13.96 1.74 -4.72
CA THR A 9 -14.75 2.16 -5.87
C THR A 9 -13.80 2.43 -7.03
N GLY A 10 -14.12 1.92 -8.22
CA GLY A 10 -13.33 2.17 -9.43
C GLY A 10 -13.33 3.64 -9.88
N LYS A 11 -14.07 4.52 -9.21
CA LYS A 11 -14.31 5.91 -9.61
C LYS A 11 -13.90 6.96 -8.57
N ALA A 12 -13.65 6.58 -7.32
CA ALA A 12 -13.32 7.53 -6.23
C ALA A 12 -11.88 8.10 -6.33
N CYS A 13 -11.70 9.40 -6.51
CA CYS A 13 -10.37 10.01 -6.53
C CYS A 13 -9.96 10.52 -5.15
N LEU A 14 -8.65 10.55 -4.87
CA LEU A 14 -8.11 11.09 -3.63
C LEU A 14 -7.03 12.13 -3.95
N ALA A 15 -7.30 13.38 -3.59
CA ALA A 15 -6.37 14.48 -3.78
C ALA A 15 -5.08 14.31 -2.94
N ARG A 16 -4.02 15.04 -3.30
CA ARG A 16 -2.69 14.91 -2.68
C ARG A 16 -2.65 15.12 -1.16
N LYS A 17 -3.22 16.21 -0.64
CA LYS A 17 -3.25 16.50 0.82
C LYS A 17 -3.95 15.39 1.63
N PRO A 18 -5.19 14.98 1.30
CA PRO A 18 -5.83 13.89 2.02
C PRO A 18 -5.16 12.53 1.77
N TYR A 19 -4.52 12.32 0.61
CA TYR A 19 -3.67 11.14 0.39
C TYR A 19 -2.53 11.06 1.40
N PHE A 20 -1.74 12.12 1.53
CA PHE A 20 -0.64 12.18 2.50
C PHE A 20 -1.12 11.89 3.93
N LEU A 21 -2.17 12.58 4.37
CA LEU A 21 -2.71 12.43 5.72
C LEU A 21 -3.23 11.00 5.97
N THR A 22 -3.98 10.45 5.02
CA THR A 22 -4.54 9.09 5.15
C THR A 22 -3.43 8.04 5.15
N PHE A 23 -2.41 8.21 4.30
CA PHE A 23 -1.27 7.29 4.22
C PHE A 23 -0.47 7.28 5.53
N MET A 24 -0.15 8.45 6.09
CA MET A 24 0.53 8.55 7.39
C MET A 24 -0.31 7.96 8.53
N LEU A 25 -1.60 8.31 8.60
CA LEU A 25 -2.50 7.79 9.62
C LEU A 25 -2.60 6.25 9.53
N LEU A 26 -2.69 5.70 8.32
CA LEU A 26 -2.72 4.25 8.11
C LEU A 26 -1.46 3.57 8.66
N HIS A 27 -0.27 4.15 8.44
CA HIS A 27 0.99 3.60 8.96
C HIS A 27 1.06 3.66 10.49
N ILE A 28 0.66 4.78 11.09
CA ILE A 28 0.63 4.94 12.55
C ILE A 28 -0.30 3.90 13.17
N VAL A 29 -1.53 3.79 12.65
CA VAL A 29 -2.52 2.81 13.13
C VAL A 29 -2.00 1.38 12.95
N PHE A 30 -1.38 1.08 11.82
CA PHE A 30 -0.81 -0.24 11.55
C PHE A 30 0.32 -0.59 12.54
N LEU A 31 1.25 0.33 12.79
CA LEU A 31 2.34 0.11 13.74
C LEU A 31 1.82 -0.15 15.16
N ILE A 32 0.86 0.66 15.62
CA ILE A 32 0.22 0.46 16.92
C ILE A 32 -0.45 -0.93 16.96
N ALA A 33 -1.25 -1.26 15.93
CA ALA A 33 -1.93 -2.55 15.86
C ALA A 33 -0.94 -3.72 15.91
N MET A 34 0.12 -3.68 15.10
CA MET A 34 1.13 -4.75 15.05
C MET A 34 1.81 -4.96 16.40
N VAL A 35 2.17 -3.89 17.12
CA VAL A 35 2.73 -4.01 18.48
C VAL A 35 1.72 -4.63 19.43
N SER A 36 0.45 -4.23 19.37
CA SER A 36 -0.61 -4.76 20.24
C SER A 36 -0.91 -6.23 19.97
N VAL A 37 -0.78 -6.70 18.72
CA VAL A 37 -1.18 -8.06 18.32
C VAL A 37 0.00 -9.01 18.10
N ALA A 38 1.24 -8.56 18.27
CA ALA A 38 2.46 -9.30 17.89
C ALA A 38 2.56 -10.72 18.46
N LYS A 39 2.03 -10.95 19.67
CA LYS A 39 2.08 -12.27 20.35
C LYS A 39 0.98 -13.24 19.90
N LEU A 40 0.03 -12.78 19.10
CA LEU A 40 -1.07 -13.60 18.62
C LEU A 40 -0.67 -14.28 17.30
N PRO A 41 -1.04 -15.56 17.10
CA PRO A 41 -0.50 -16.35 15.99
C PRO A 41 -1.02 -15.92 14.61
N ILE A 42 -2.29 -15.50 14.50
CA ILE A 42 -2.96 -15.23 13.22
C ILE A 42 -3.24 -13.73 13.03
N LEU A 43 -3.44 -13.00 14.13
CA LEU A 43 -3.89 -11.61 14.06
C LEU A 43 -2.90 -10.65 13.38
N PRO A 44 -1.57 -10.77 13.55
CA PRO A 44 -0.60 -9.98 12.79
C PRO A 44 -0.73 -10.14 11.27
N LEU A 45 -0.99 -11.36 10.80
CA LEU A 45 -1.19 -11.65 9.38
C LEU A 45 -2.46 -10.96 8.85
N LEU A 46 -3.55 -11.05 9.61
CA LEU A 46 -4.80 -10.36 9.26
C LEU A 46 -4.61 -8.84 9.23
N CYS A 47 -3.91 -8.27 10.22
CA CYS A 47 -3.56 -6.85 10.24
C CYS A 47 -2.75 -6.45 9.00
N LEU A 48 -1.75 -7.24 8.62
CA LEU A 48 -0.94 -7.00 7.42
C LEU A 48 -1.78 -7.05 6.13
N LEU A 49 -2.68 -8.02 6.00
CA LEU A 49 -3.57 -8.16 4.83
C LEU A 49 -4.52 -6.96 4.71
N VAL A 50 -5.17 -6.57 5.82
CA VAL A 50 -6.07 -5.40 5.84
C VAL A 50 -5.29 -4.12 5.54
N TYR A 51 -4.14 -3.93 6.17
CA TYR A 51 -3.26 -2.80 5.93
C TYR A 51 -2.86 -2.69 4.45
N THR A 52 -2.40 -3.80 3.88
CA THR A 52 -1.98 -3.87 2.47
C THR A 52 -3.16 -3.56 1.54
N TRP A 53 -4.34 -4.12 1.83
CA TRP A 53 -5.55 -3.86 1.06
C TRP A 53 -5.97 -2.37 1.10
N VAL A 54 -6.01 -1.74 2.29
CA VAL A 54 -6.37 -0.32 2.41
C VAL A 54 -5.35 0.56 1.69
N LYS A 55 -4.06 0.27 1.85
CA LYS A 55 -2.95 1.00 1.20
C LYS A 55 -3.05 0.96 -0.32
N ILE A 56 -3.25 -0.23 -0.92
CA ILE A 56 -3.43 -0.39 -2.36
C ILE A 56 -4.61 0.47 -2.85
N ASN A 57 -5.72 0.47 -2.11
CA ASN A 57 -6.90 1.25 -2.47
C ASN A 57 -6.61 2.75 -2.44
N ILE A 58 -5.98 3.27 -1.39
CA ILE A 58 -5.58 4.68 -1.29
C ILE A 58 -4.68 5.08 -2.46
N ASN A 59 -3.67 4.25 -2.77
CA ASN A 59 -2.77 4.46 -3.91
C ASN A 59 -3.52 4.44 -5.25
N ALA A 60 -4.48 3.53 -5.43
CA ALA A 60 -5.31 3.46 -6.64
C ALA A 60 -6.25 4.66 -6.79
N GLN A 61 -6.76 5.23 -5.68
CA GLN A 61 -7.56 6.46 -5.69
C GLN A 61 -6.71 7.67 -6.06
N ARG A 62 -5.49 7.77 -5.53
CA ARG A 62 -4.55 8.85 -5.86
C ARG A 62 -4.05 8.76 -7.30
N CYS A 63 -3.76 7.55 -7.78
CA CYS A 63 -3.42 7.26 -9.17
C CYS A 63 -4.50 7.75 -10.15
N ARG A 64 -5.78 7.53 -9.82
CA ARG A 64 -6.90 8.02 -10.63
C ARG A 64 -7.06 9.53 -10.58
N ASP A 65 -6.74 10.17 -9.45
CA ASP A 65 -6.66 11.63 -9.36
C ASP A 65 -5.51 12.22 -10.22
N SER A 66 -4.52 11.40 -10.57
CA SER A 66 -3.45 11.75 -11.53
C SER A 66 -3.78 11.42 -12.99
N GLY A 67 -5.01 10.99 -13.31
CA GLY A 67 -5.45 10.63 -14.67
C GLY A 67 -5.10 9.22 -15.14
N LEU A 68 -4.49 8.39 -14.28
CA LEU A 68 -4.13 7.01 -14.61
C LEU A 68 -5.20 6.01 -14.16
N LYS A 69 -5.26 4.85 -14.82
CA LYS A 69 -6.18 3.77 -14.41
C LYS A 69 -5.65 3.11 -13.14
N GLY A 70 -6.42 3.20 -12.04
CA GLY A 70 -6.04 2.63 -10.74
C GLY A 70 -5.69 1.13 -10.77
N ARG A 71 -6.22 0.37 -11.73
CA ARG A 71 -5.90 -1.07 -11.92
C ARG A 71 -4.39 -1.34 -12.09
N TYR A 72 -3.63 -0.42 -12.68
CA TYR A 72 -2.20 -0.63 -12.90
C TYR A 72 -1.43 -0.69 -11.58
N VAL A 73 -1.81 0.17 -10.64
CA VAL A 73 -1.23 0.20 -9.29
C VAL A 73 -1.63 -1.01 -8.49
N VAL A 74 -2.88 -1.44 -8.61
CA VAL A 74 -3.38 -2.64 -7.95
C VAL A 74 -2.59 -3.87 -8.42
N ILE A 75 -2.48 -4.07 -9.74
CA ILE A 75 -1.76 -5.22 -10.30
C ILE A 75 -0.29 -5.20 -9.90
N LEU A 76 0.38 -4.05 -10.05
CA LEU A 76 1.79 -3.91 -9.69
C LEU A 76 2.03 -4.18 -8.20
N SER A 77 1.17 -3.64 -7.33
CA SER A 77 1.29 -3.82 -5.88
C SER A 77 1.07 -5.28 -5.49
N ILE A 78 0.04 -5.94 -6.05
CA ILE A 78 -0.19 -7.36 -5.78
C ILE A 78 1.02 -8.20 -6.21
N LEU A 79 1.59 -7.93 -7.39
CA LEU A 79 2.75 -8.65 -7.89
C LEU A 79 3.95 -8.50 -6.94
N VAL A 80 4.29 -7.28 -6.53
CA VAL A 80 5.43 -7.04 -5.63
C VAL A 80 5.17 -7.61 -4.23
N TYR A 81 3.97 -7.46 -3.69
CA TYR A 81 3.63 -8.00 -2.36
C TYR A 81 3.47 -9.52 -2.33
N LEU A 82 3.33 -10.20 -3.47
CA LEU A 82 3.42 -11.65 -3.57
C LEU A 82 4.85 -12.13 -3.75
N ILE A 83 5.67 -11.40 -4.52
CA ILE A 83 7.09 -11.73 -4.71
C ILE A 83 7.88 -11.57 -3.41
N SER A 84 7.66 -10.49 -2.66
CA SER A 84 8.35 -10.21 -1.39
C SER A 84 8.32 -11.39 -0.41
N PRO A 85 7.16 -11.97 -0.03
CA PRO A 85 7.12 -13.11 0.86
C PRO A 85 7.66 -14.39 0.22
N VAL A 86 7.58 -14.57 -1.11
CA VAL A 86 8.22 -15.70 -1.80
C VAL A 86 9.74 -15.62 -1.70
N VAL A 87 10.31 -14.43 -1.87
CA VAL A 87 11.75 -14.17 -1.68
C VAL A 87 12.15 -14.39 -0.23
N SER A 88 11.38 -13.88 0.73
CA SER A 88 11.62 -14.15 2.15
C SER A 88 11.50 -15.63 2.50
N ALA A 89 10.52 -16.34 1.92
CA ALA A 89 10.32 -17.79 2.09
C ALA A 89 11.51 -18.59 1.54
N ALA A 90 12.05 -18.18 0.38
CA ALA A 90 13.26 -18.78 -0.18
C ALA A 90 14.47 -18.62 0.76
N GLY A 91 14.51 -17.55 1.57
CA GLY A 91 15.53 -17.38 2.60
C GLY A 91 15.52 -18.40 3.71
N PHE A 92 14.36 -18.95 4.06
CA PHE A 92 14.29 -20.08 5.00
C PHE A 92 14.94 -21.36 4.46
N VAL A 93 15.18 -21.44 3.15
CA VAL A 93 15.78 -22.61 2.48
C VAL A 93 17.24 -22.35 2.08
N LEU A 94 17.60 -21.10 1.78
CA LEU A 94 18.87 -20.74 1.15
C LEU A 94 19.81 -19.92 2.06
N ASP A 95 19.33 -18.83 2.68
CA ASP A 95 20.11 -17.94 3.58
C ASP A 95 19.23 -16.84 4.24
N ASP A 96 19.63 -16.35 5.41
CA ASP A 96 19.00 -15.22 6.14
C ASP A 96 19.04 -13.90 5.35
N GLU A 97 19.99 -13.74 4.41
CA GLU A 97 20.05 -12.56 3.53
C GLU A 97 18.78 -12.38 2.68
N TYR A 98 18.17 -13.49 2.24
CA TYR A 98 16.93 -13.46 1.45
C TYR A 98 15.70 -13.12 2.30
N LEU A 99 15.71 -13.48 3.60
CA LEU A 99 14.68 -13.06 4.54
C LEU A 99 14.64 -11.53 4.63
N LEU A 100 15.81 -10.91 4.82
CA LEU A 100 16.00 -9.47 4.86
C LEU A 100 15.62 -8.82 3.52
N LEU A 101 16.04 -9.42 2.40
CA LEU A 101 15.77 -8.91 1.05
C LEU A 101 14.27 -8.81 0.75
N GLY A 102 13.48 -9.85 1.07
CA GLY A 102 12.04 -9.82 0.83
C GLY A 102 11.33 -8.74 1.65
N ALA A 103 11.74 -8.52 2.91
CA ALA A 103 11.23 -7.44 3.74
C ALA A 103 11.63 -6.05 3.19
N GLN A 104 12.88 -5.90 2.75
CA GLN A 104 13.37 -4.66 2.12
C GLN A 104 12.61 -4.35 0.83
N LEU A 105 12.36 -5.34 -0.04
CA LEU A 105 11.59 -5.16 -1.27
C LEU A 105 10.19 -4.59 -0.99
N TYR A 106 9.51 -5.10 0.04
CA TYR A 106 8.21 -4.59 0.46
C TYR A 106 8.28 -3.11 0.86
N ILE A 107 9.23 -2.76 1.73
CA ILE A 107 9.37 -1.41 2.29
C ILE A 107 9.80 -0.40 1.22
N TRP A 108 10.77 -0.76 0.37
CA TRP A 108 11.25 0.11 -0.70
C TRP A 108 10.17 0.38 -1.74
N PHE A 109 9.41 -0.65 -2.11
CA PHE A 109 8.28 -0.48 -3.02
C PHE A 109 7.21 0.45 -2.42
N ASP A 110 6.89 0.31 -1.13
CA ASP A 110 5.97 1.19 -0.44
C ASP A 110 6.43 2.65 -0.45
N GLY A 111 7.70 2.90 -0.12
CA GLY A 111 8.29 4.23 -0.15
C GLY A 111 8.26 4.82 -1.56
N LEU A 112 8.66 4.05 -2.57
CA LEU A 112 8.67 4.47 -3.96
C LEU A 112 7.26 4.85 -4.45
N VAL A 113 6.27 4.00 -4.22
CA VAL A 113 4.88 4.26 -4.60
C VAL A 113 4.34 5.52 -3.90
N PHE A 114 4.66 5.69 -2.62
CA PHE A 114 4.28 6.88 -1.86
C PHE A 114 4.85 8.16 -2.47
N PHE A 115 6.17 8.21 -2.71
CA PHE A 115 6.81 9.39 -3.29
C PHE A 115 6.29 9.67 -4.70
N MET A 116 6.16 8.64 -5.55
CA MET A 116 5.59 8.79 -6.89
C MET A 116 4.20 9.44 -6.84
N PHE A 117 3.31 8.99 -5.95
CA PHE A 117 1.95 9.54 -5.86
C PHE A 117 1.84 10.86 -5.10
N MET A 118 2.76 11.14 -4.19
CA MET A 118 2.87 12.44 -3.54
C MET A 118 3.26 13.51 -4.56
N PHE A 119 4.20 13.22 -5.46
CA PHE A 119 4.68 14.17 -6.47
C PHE A 119 3.91 14.13 -7.79
N ALA A 120 3.10 13.10 -8.03
CA ALA A 120 2.28 13.02 -9.23
C ALA A 120 1.41 14.28 -9.40
N PRO A 121 1.23 14.79 -10.64
CA PRO A 121 0.31 15.89 -10.90
C PRO A 121 -1.13 15.46 -10.61
N THR A 122 -2.01 16.44 -10.40
CA THR A 122 -3.46 16.19 -10.39
C THR A 122 -3.97 16.45 -11.80
N GLU A 123 -4.83 15.57 -12.31
CA GLU A 123 -5.47 15.78 -13.61
C GLU A 123 -6.33 17.04 -13.54
N VAL A 124 -5.91 18.10 -14.24
CA VAL A 124 -6.73 19.29 -14.43
C VAL A 124 -7.81 18.89 -15.41
N LYS A 125 -9.04 18.64 -14.92
CA LYS A 125 -10.18 18.52 -15.81
C LYS A 125 -10.34 19.84 -16.55
N THR A 126 -9.90 19.90 -17.80
CA THR A 126 -10.32 20.95 -18.72
C THR A 126 -11.84 20.90 -18.75
N ALA A 127 -12.47 21.96 -18.25
CA ALA A 127 -13.91 22.15 -18.36
C ALA A 127 -14.23 22.23 -19.86
N ASN A 128 -14.83 21.18 -20.40
CA ASN A 128 -15.55 21.23 -21.66
C ASN A 128 -16.95 21.78 -21.40
#